data_AF-A0A937UNY9-F1
#
_entry.id   AF-A0A937UNY9-F1
#
_cell.length_a   1.000
_cell.length_b   1.000
_cell.length_c   1.000
_cell.angle_alpha   90.00
_cell.angle_beta   90.00
_cell.angle_gamma   90.00
#
_symmetry.space_group_name_H-M   'P 1'
#
loop_
_entity.id
_entity.type
_entity.pdbx_description
1 polymer ?
#
loop_
_entity_poly.entity_id
_entity_poly.type
_entity_poly.pdbx_seq_one_letter_code
_entity_poly.pdbx_strand_id
1 'polypeptide(L)'
;MTSPRRTTGSDQLPAHPSMGRPVLRAVPGNPEVDLPRSQEGQQPQRLLTVLLGDFWHGRREHLPSAALVALLADFDVTTVGARAALSRLSRRGVLESSRVGRNTYYGLTAQAAVVVLENVHRLRAFGARHDPWDGRWTVAAFSLPEDQRDVRHSVRSRLRWLGFAPLYDGMWVSPRPVAEPARRVFAELGVLASTVLTTTVDARRSDPRPPMAAWDLTELRADYEEFIATNAGLRDRALAGEISGAEAMVARVGLLNAWWRFPSSDPDLPLELLPERWPRRGARELFAETYGSLGPPAAEHFRARLAQTAPDLAPLASYQRADGSSGTTAGPAPR
;
A
#
# COMPACT_ATOMS: atom_id res chain seq x y z
N MET A 1 13.30 49.94 42.46
CA MET A 1 12.71 50.64 41.30
C MET A 1 13.65 50.44 40.12
N THR A 2 13.79 49.23 39.57
CA THR A 2 12.87 48.41 38.74
C THR A 2 13.00 48.76 37.24
N SER A 3 13.79 47.93 36.55
CA SER A 3 13.81 47.48 35.13
C SER A 3 12.61 47.81 34.21
N PRO A 4 12.69 47.69 32.85
CA PRO A 4 13.41 46.60 32.18
C PRO A 4 14.11 46.85 30.83
N ARG A 5 15.04 45.91 30.58
CA ARG A 5 15.69 45.49 29.34
C ARG A 5 14.67 45.06 28.26
N ARG A 6 14.94 45.40 26.99
CA ARG A 6 14.31 44.74 25.83
C ARG A 6 15.19 43.59 25.36
N THR A 7 14.70 42.37 25.56
CA THR A 7 15.16 41.14 24.92
C THR A 7 14.48 41.02 23.55
N THR A 8 15.27 40.97 22.49
CA THR A 8 14.90 40.48 21.17
C THR A 8 14.74 38.96 21.23
N GLY A 9 13.50 38.49 21.29
CA GLY A 9 13.15 37.07 21.15
C GLY A 9 12.83 36.76 19.69
N SER A 10 13.65 35.91 19.09
CA SER A 10 13.40 35.25 17.82
C SER A 10 12.16 34.37 17.92
N ASP A 11 11.12 34.67 17.13
CA ASP A 11 9.91 33.85 17.06
C ASP A 11 10.15 32.71 16.04
N GLN A 12 10.67 31.59 16.54
CA GLN A 12 10.77 30.34 15.80
C GLN A 12 9.38 29.71 15.69
N LEU A 13 8.87 29.57 14.45
CA LEU A 13 7.72 28.73 14.17
C LEU A 13 7.94 27.32 14.75
N PRO A 14 6.94 26.72 15.43
CA PRO A 14 7.09 25.37 15.95
C PRO A 14 7.22 24.36 14.81
N ALA A 15 8.24 23.52 14.92
CA ALA A 15 8.51 22.40 14.03
C ALA A 15 7.27 21.47 13.91
N HIS A 16 6.93 21.11 12.68
CA HIS A 16 5.86 20.17 12.38
C HIS A 16 6.15 18.80 13.03
N PRO A 17 5.18 18.17 13.72
CA PRO A 17 5.37 16.84 14.25
C PRO A 17 5.52 15.85 13.09
N SER A 18 6.65 15.14 13.08
CA SER A 18 6.97 14.02 12.20
C SER A 18 5.75 13.12 11.99
N MET A 19 5.39 12.92 10.72
CA MET A 19 4.31 12.04 10.32
C MET A 19 4.61 10.60 10.78
N GLY A 20 3.84 10.09 11.74
CA GLY A 20 3.82 8.67 12.03
C GLY A 20 3.47 7.90 10.76
N ARG A 21 4.40 7.07 10.28
CA ARG A 21 4.26 6.23 9.07
C ARG A 21 2.94 5.45 9.11
N PRO A 22 2.04 5.59 8.13
CA PRO A 22 0.82 4.78 8.11
C PRO A 22 1.18 3.32 7.83
N VAL A 23 0.83 2.43 8.74
CA VAL A 23 0.78 0.98 8.45
C VAL A 23 -0.27 0.78 7.37
N LEU A 24 -0.03 -0.13 6.41
CA LEU A 24 -1.05 -0.62 5.47
C LEU A 24 -2.37 -0.84 6.25
N ARG A 25 -3.32 0.06 6.02
CA ARG A 25 -4.52 0.21 6.84
C ARG A 25 -5.38 -1.05 6.72
N ALA A 26 -5.46 -1.87 7.78
CA ALA A 26 -6.47 -2.92 7.86
C ALA A 26 -7.88 -2.27 7.82
N VAL A 27 -8.79 -2.85 7.03
CA VAL A 27 -10.21 -2.48 7.05
C VAL A 27 -10.78 -2.80 8.44
N PRO A 28 -11.61 -1.94 9.05
CA PRO A 28 -12.36 -2.34 10.24
C PRO A 28 -13.23 -3.56 9.91
N GLY A 29 -12.94 -4.70 10.54
CA GLY A 29 -13.67 -5.96 10.35
C GLY A 29 -12.88 -7.10 9.66
N ASN A 30 -11.62 -6.91 9.28
CA ASN A 30 -10.78 -8.03 8.83
C ASN A 30 -10.38 -8.90 10.04
N PRO A 31 -10.37 -10.25 9.95
CA PRO A 31 -9.88 -11.09 11.03
C PRO A 31 -8.42 -10.72 11.35
N GLU A 32 -8.09 -10.70 12.64
CA GLU A 32 -6.80 -10.30 13.19
C GLU A 32 -5.70 -11.32 12.81
N VAL A 33 -5.26 -11.30 11.55
CA VAL A 33 -4.14 -12.12 11.06
C VAL A 33 -2.84 -11.35 11.30
N ASP A 34 -1.93 -11.93 12.09
CA ASP A 34 -0.61 -11.34 12.40
C ASP A 34 0.37 -11.44 11.20
N LEU A 35 0.11 -10.61 10.18
CA LEU A 35 1.01 -10.45 9.06
C LEU A 35 2.34 -9.81 9.48
N PRO A 36 3.46 -10.14 8.81
CA PRO A 36 4.75 -9.51 9.09
C PRO A 36 4.64 -7.97 8.97
N ARG A 37 5.14 -7.25 9.98
CA ARG A 37 5.23 -5.79 9.95
C ARG A 37 6.20 -5.33 8.86
N SER A 38 5.86 -4.26 8.15
CA SER A 38 6.77 -3.56 7.23
C SER A 38 7.98 -3.05 8.02
N GLN A 39 9.15 -3.68 7.85
CA GLN A 39 10.45 -3.13 8.26
C GLN A 39 11.38 -3.20 7.04
N GLU A 40 12.28 -2.23 6.90
CA GLU A 40 13.22 -2.13 5.78
C GLU A 40 14.17 -3.34 5.73
N GLY A 41 14.31 -3.96 4.55
CA GLY A 41 15.11 -5.17 4.28
C GLY A 41 14.34 -6.29 3.55
N GLN A 42 15.06 -7.19 2.86
CA GLN A 42 14.48 -8.38 2.25
C GLN A 42 13.97 -9.33 3.36
N GLN A 43 12.68 -9.25 3.69
CA GLN A 43 12.07 -10.16 4.64
C GLN A 43 11.49 -11.38 3.90
N PRO A 44 12.04 -12.60 4.09
CA PRO A 44 11.57 -13.79 3.40
C PRO A 44 10.07 -14.09 3.63
N GLN A 45 9.53 -13.68 4.78
CA GLN A 45 8.12 -13.84 5.12
C GLN A 45 7.23 -12.98 4.19
N ARG A 46 7.63 -11.72 3.96
CA ARG A 46 6.92 -10.81 3.06
C ARG A 46 7.03 -11.28 1.62
N LEU A 47 8.23 -11.66 1.18
CA LEU A 47 8.44 -12.23 -0.16
C LEU A 47 7.53 -13.43 -0.40
N LEU A 48 7.44 -14.34 0.56
CA LEU A 48 6.56 -15.50 0.44
C LEU A 48 5.09 -15.11 0.34
N THR A 49 4.60 -14.18 1.17
CA THR A 49 3.21 -13.72 1.08
C THR A 49 2.91 -13.02 -0.25
N VAL A 50 3.87 -12.28 -0.80
CA VAL A 50 3.74 -11.63 -2.12
C VAL A 50 3.73 -12.67 -3.22
N LEU A 51 4.63 -13.66 -3.21
CA LEU A 51 4.66 -14.73 -4.20
C LEU A 51 3.36 -15.53 -4.22
N LEU A 52 2.83 -15.89 -3.04
CA LEU A 52 1.55 -16.58 -2.94
C LEU A 52 0.38 -15.70 -3.39
N GLY A 53 0.36 -14.42 -3.01
CA GLY A 53 -0.68 -13.49 -3.40
C GLY A 53 -0.66 -13.05 -4.86
N ASP A 54 0.51 -13.09 -5.52
CA ASP A 54 0.65 -12.72 -6.93
C ASP A 54 0.48 -13.93 -7.86
N PHE A 55 1.12 -15.07 -7.54
CA PHE A 55 1.17 -16.23 -8.44
C PHE A 55 0.26 -17.40 -8.06
N TRP A 56 -0.14 -17.50 -6.79
CA TRP A 56 -0.94 -18.61 -6.24
C TRP A 56 -2.29 -18.14 -5.70
N HIS A 57 -2.81 -17.05 -6.28
CA HIS A 57 -4.04 -16.41 -5.82
C HIS A 57 -5.28 -17.27 -6.08
N GLY A 58 -6.21 -17.31 -5.12
CA GLY A 58 -7.47 -18.06 -5.23
C GLY A 58 -7.33 -19.58 -5.23
N ARG A 59 -6.14 -20.11 -4.93
CA ARG A 59 -5.85 -21.54 -4.85
C ARG A 59 -5.94 -22.06 -3.41
N ARG A 60 -6.42 -23.30 -3.26
CA ARG A 60 -6.49 -24.01 -1.97
C ARG A 60 -5.43 -25.10 -1.85
N GLU A 61 -4.84 -25.47 -2.98
CA GLU A 61 -3.81 -26.48 -3.08
C GLU A 61 -2.54 -26.02 -2.35
N HIS A 62 -2.00 -26.89 -1.51
CA HIS A 62 -0.76 -26.60 -0.80
C HIS A 62 0.45 -26.87 -1.71
N LEU A 63 1.45 -25.98 -1.65
CA LEU A 63 2.68 -26.09 -2.41
C LEU A 63 3.75 -26.87 -1.62
N PRO A 64 4.57 -27.73 -2.27
CA PRO A 64 5.66 -28.42 -1.59
C PRO A 64 6.62 -27.43 -0.94
N SER A 65 7.06 -27.72 0.28
CA SER A 65 8.06 -26.90 0.98
C SER A 65 9.35 -26.72 0.16
N ALA A 66 9.75 -27.74 -0.61
CA ALA A 66 10.93 -27.67 -1.47
C ALA A 66 10.75 -26.64 -2.60
N ALA A 67 9.55 -26.56 -3.19
CA ALA A 67 9.24 -25.59 -4.24
C ALA A 67 9.28 -24.16 -3.72
N LEU A 68 8.66 -23.91 -2.55
CA LEU A 68 8.68 -22.59 -1.90
C LEU A 68 10.09 -22.14 -1.50
N VAL A 69 10.92 -23.07 -1.05
CA VAL A 69 12.34 -22.80 -0.76
C VAL A 69 13.10 -22.47 -2.05
N ALA A 70 12.87 -23.20 -3.14
CA ALA A 70 13.51 -22.93 -4.42
C ALA A 70 13.10 -21.57 -5.02
N LEU A 71 11.82 -21.19 -4.88
CA LEU A 71 11.32 -19.87 -5.29
C LEU A 71 11.97 -18.74 -4.49
N LEU A 72 12.12 -18.92 -3.16
CA LEU A 72 12.78 -17.92 -2.31
C LEU A 72 14.29 -17.82 -2.59
N ALA A 73 14.92 -18.90 -3.06
CA ALA A 73 16.33 -18.88 -3.44
C ALA A 73 16.60 -17.96 -4.65
N ASP A 74 15.63 -17.73 -5.53
CA ASP A 74 15.74 -16.75 -6.62
C ASP A 74 15.88 -15.30 -6.11
N PHE A 75 15.57 -15.06 -4.83
CA PHE A 75 15.72 -13.77 -4.14
C PHE A 75 16.91 -13.78 -3.17
N ASP A 76 17.89 -14.64 -3.39
CA ASP A 76 19.08 -14.82 -2.52
C ASP A 76 18.74 -15.20 -1.07
N VAL A 77 17.54 -15.75 -0.82
CA VAL A 77 17.17 -16.25 0.50
C VAL A 77 17.77 -17.64 0.70
N THR A 78 18.61 -17.78 1.72
CA THR A 78 19.20 -19.07 2.08
C THR A 78 18.13 -20.11 2.42
N THR A 79 18.41 -21.39 2.16
CA THR A 79 17.53 -22.52 2.53
C THR A 79 17.10 -22.48 4.01
N VAL A 80 18.02 -22.11 4.91
CA VAL A 80 17.74 -21.97 6.34
C VAL A 80 16.77 -20.80 6.58
N GLY A 81 17.01 -19.64 5.95
CA GLY A 81 16.13 -18.48 6.02
C GLY A 81 14.72 -18.77 5.49
N ALA A 82 14.62 -19.46 4.35
CA ALA A 82 13.34 -19.85 3.75
C ALA A 82 12.54 -20.79 4.65
N ARG A 83 13.16 -21.84 5.20
CA ARG A 83 12.50 -22.75 6.16
C ARG A 83 12.09 -22.03 7.45
N ALA A 84 12.92 -21.13 7.96
CA ALA A 84 12.58 -20.31 9.10
C ALA A 84 11.37 -19.41 8.82
N ALA A 85 11.26 -18.84 7.61
CA ALA A 85 10.13 -18.02 7.19
C ALA A 85 8.82 -18.83 7.14
N LEU A 86 8.85 -20.00 6.48
CA LEU A 86 7.71 -20.93 6.44
C LEU A 86 7.23 -21.29 7.84
N SER A 87 8.16 -21.65 8.72
CA SER A 87 7.86 -22.01 10.10
C SER A 87 7.28 -20.83 10.89
N ARG A 88 7.84 -19.61 10.76
CA ARG A 88 7.33 -18.41 11.43
C ARG A 88 5.93 -18.04 10.96
N LEU A 89 5.68 -18.09 9.65
CA LEU A 89 4.36 -17.79 9.09
C LEU A 89 3.32 -18.85 9.50
N SER A 90 3.73 -20.12 9.63
CA SER A 90 2.84 -21.16 10.17
C SER A 90 2.48 -20.91 11.64
N ARG A 91 3.46 -20.55 12.48
CA ARG A 91 3.21 -20.19 13.89
C ARG A 91 2.31 -18.97 14.05
N ARG A 92 2.33 -18.04 13.08
CA ARG A 92 1.47 -16.84 13.05
C ARG A 92 0.08 -17.09 12.46
N GLY A 93 -0.24 -18.32 12.07
CA GLY A 93 -1.53 -18.65 11.45
C GLY A 93 -1.71 -18.10 10.02
N VAL A 94 -0.63 -17.66 9.38
CA VAL A 94 -0.65 -17.19 7.98
C VAL A 94 -0.63 -18.37 7.02
N LEU A 95 0.16 -19.40 7.35
CA LEU A 95 0.24 -20.64 6.57
C LEU A 95 -0.32 -21.81 7.37
N GLU A 96 -0.92 -22.74 6.68
CA GLU A 96 -1.21 -24.09 7.18
C GLU A 96 -0.33 -25.11 6.49
N SER A 97 0.09 -26.14 7.25
CA SER A 97 0.91 -27.21 6.74
C SER A 97 0.09 -28.48 6.56
N SER A 98 0.28 -29.18 5.44
CA SER A 98 -0.18 -30.55 5.26
C SER A 98 1.01 -31.48 5.01
N ARG A 99 0.83 -32.77 5.29
CA ARG A 99 1.88 -33.78 5.11
C ARG A 99 1.35 -34.95 4.30
N VAL A 100 2.09 -35.29 3.25
CA VAL A 100 1.83 -36.46 2.42
C VAL A 100 3.10 -37.31 2.41
N GLY A 101 3.06 -38.43 3.13
CA GLY A 101 4.24 -39.27 3.37
C GLY A 101 5.38 -38.49 4.05
N ARG A 102 6.52 -38.38 3.36
CA ARG A 102 7.72 -37.67 3.86
C ARG A 102 7.74 -36.18 3.50
N ASN A 103 6.84 -35.72 2.65
CA ASN A 103 6.83 -34.37 2.12
C ASN A 103 5.89 -33.47 2.91
N THR A 104 6.35 -32.24 3.17
CA THR A 104 5.56 -31.19 3.82
C THR A 104 5.15 -30.16 2.77
N TYR A 105 3.89 -29.74 2.83
CA TYR A 105 3.29 -28.76 1.93
C TYR A 105 2.74 -27.60 2.74
N TYR A 106 2.68 -26.42 2.15
CA TYR A 106 2.14 -25.21 2.78
C TYR A 106 1.13 -24.51 1.87
N GLY A 107 0.03 -24.04 2.45
CA GLY A 107 -0.94 -23.16 1.82
C GLY A 107 -1.24 -21.95 2.72
N LEU A 108 -1.85 -20.90 2.15
CA LEU A 108 -2.41 -19.82 2.97
C LEU A 108 -3.63 -20.36 3.71
N THR A 109 -3.77 -20.02 5.00
CA THR A 109 -5.03 -20.27 5.71
C THR A 109 -6.16 -19.48 5.06
N ALA A 110 -7.41 -19.92 5.21
CA ALA A 110 -8.56 -19.24 4.63
C ALA A 110 -8.63 -17.75 5.01
N GLN A 111 -8.33 -17.42 6.27
CA GLN A 111 -8.29 -16.05 6.78
C GLN A 111 -7.12 -15.27 6.17
N ALA A 112 -5.92 -15.85 6.12
CA ALA A 112 -4.77 -15.18 5.54
C ALA A 112 -4.91 -14.95 4.04
N ALA A 113 -5.55 -15.87 3.32
CA ALA A 113 -5.83 -15.73 1.90
C ALA A 113 -6.65 -14.46 1.62
N VAL A 114 -7.71 -14.17 2.39
CA VAL A 114 -8.50 -12.95 2.24
C VAL A 114 -7.61 -11.71 2.39
N VAL A 115 -6.83 -11.63 3.48
CA VAL A 115 -6.00 -10.45 3.77
C VAL A 115 -4.88 -10.27 2.74
N VAL A 116 -4.19 -11.34 2.36
CA VAL A 116 -3.10 -11.30 1.38
C VAL A 116 -3.62 -10.87 0.01
N LEU A 117 -4.72 -11.45 -0.46
CA LEU A 117 -5.32 -11.11 -1.75
C LEU A 117 -5.82 -9.67 -1.78
N GLU A 118 -6.48 -9.22 -0.71
CA GLU A 118 -6.93 -7.83 -0.59
C GLU A 118 -5.76 -6.85 -0.61
N ASN A 119 -4.68 -7.15 0.13
CA ASN A 119 -3.49 -6.29 0.17
C ASN A 119 -2.80 -6.17 -1.19
N VAL A 120 -2.58 -7.31 -1.88
CA VAL A 120 -1.97 -7.29 -3.21
C VAL A 120 -2.90 -6.62 -4.23
N HIS A 121 -4.20 -6.84 -4.15
CA HIS A 121 -5.18 -6.15 -5.00
C HIS A 121 -5.14 -4.64 -4.78
N ARG A 122 -5.24 -4.18 -3.54
CA ARG A 122 -5.21 -2.75 -3.17
C ARG A 122 -3.95 -2.08 -3.69
N LEU A 123 -2.81 -2.73 -3.51
CA LEU A 123 -1.53 -2.22 -3.98
C LEU A 123 -1.50 -2.02 -5.50
N ARG A 124 -1.99 -3.00 -6.27
CA ARG A 124 -2.04 -2.89 -7.74
C ARG A 124 -3.07 -1.87 -8.22
N ALA A 125 -4.20 -1.77 -7.51
CA ALA A 125 -5.30 -0.86 -7.84
C ALA A 125 -5.01 0.60 -7.42
N PHE A 126 -4.05 0.82 -6.51
CA PHE A 126 -3.69 2.15 -6.04
C PHE A 126 -3.28 3.08 -7.20
N GLY A 127 -3.79 4.31 -7.20
CA GLY A 127 -3.57 5.29 -8.25
C GLY A 127 -4.22 4.99 -9.61
N ALA A 128 -5.02 3.92 -9.74
CA ALA A 128 -5.69 3.58 -11.00
C ALA A 128 -6.98 4.39 -11.23
N ARG A 129 -7.68 4.74 -10.14
CA ARG A 129 -8.94 5.50 -10.20
C ARG A 129 -8.66 6.98 -10.15
N HIS A 130 -9.40 7.72 -10.96
CA HIS A 130 -9.38 9.17 -11.01
C HIS A 130 -10.82 9.63 -11.04
N ASP A 131 -11.40 9.79 -9.85
CA ASP A 131 -12.72 10.38 -9.72
C ASP A 131 -12.58 11.90 -9.87
N PRO A 132 -13.28 12.55 -10.82
CA PRO A 132 -13.20 13.99 -11.00
C PRO A 132 -13.55 14.72 -9.71
N TRP A 133 -12.79 15.76 -9.38
CA TRP A 133 -13.10 16.58 -8.22
C TRP A 133 -14.27 17.52 -8.52
N ASP A 134 -15.23 17.59 -7.58
CA ASP A 134 -16.44 18.42 -7.71
C ASP A 134 -16.21 19.90 -7.33
N GLY A 135 -14.97 20.27 -7.00
CA GLY A 135 -14.59 21.62 -6.59
C GLY A 135 -14.91 21.95 -5.13
N ARG A 136 -15.42 20.99 -4.34
CA ARG A 136 -15.88 21.22 -2.98
C ARG A 136 -14.95 20.61 -1.94
N TRP A 137 -14.89 21.28 -0.80
CA TRP A 137 -14.21 20.87 0.41
C TRP A 137 -15.22 20.52 1.48
N THR A 138 -15.01 19.41 2.17
CA THR A 138 -15.65 19.14 3.46
C THR A 138 -14.75 19.70 4.57
N VAL A 139 -15.32 20.55 5.43
CA VAL A 139 -14.65 21.13 6.58
C VAL A 139 -15.31 20.62 7.85
N ALA A 140 -14.51 20.06 8.74
CA ALA A 140 -14.92 19.63 10.06
C ALA A 140 -14.26 20.54 11.10
N ALA A 141 -15.07 21.34 11.79
CA ALA A 141 -14.65 22.19 12.89
C ALA A 141 -15.14 21.59 14.21
N PHE A 142 -14.28 21.52 15.21
CA PHE A 142 -14.65 21.04 16.53
C PHE A 142 -13.81 21.69 17.63
N SER A 143 -14.40 21.79 18.82
CA SER A 143 -13.70 22.22 20.03
C SER A 143 -13.88 21.15 21.10
N LEU A 144 -12.76 20.73 21.70
CA LEU A 144 -12.73 19.78 22.80
C LEU A 144 -11.90 20.35 23.93
N PRO A 145 -12.40 20.36 25.18
CA PRO A 145 -11.62 20.70 26.37
C PRO A 145 -10.30 19.90 26.46
N GLU A 146 -9.29 20.45 27.15
CA GLU A 146 -7.96 19.82 27.25
C GLU A 146 -7.97 18.51 28.05
N ASP A 147 -8.91 18.32 28.96
CA ASP A 147 -9.07 17.11 29.76
C ASP A 147 -9.62 15.92 28.93
N GLN A 148 -10.21 16.18 27.76
CA GLN A 148 -10.75 15.15 26.85
C GLN A 148 -9.73 14.69 25.80
N ARG A 149 -8.49 14.40 26.21
CA ARG A 149 -7.41 13.99 25.29
C ARG A 149 -7.71 12.73 24.50
N ASP A 150 -8.33 11.74 25.14
CA ASP A 150 -8.63 10.45 24.50
C ASP A 150 -9.71 10.59 23.42
N VAL A 151 -10.74 11.39 23.69
CA VAL A 151 -11.78 11.73 22.70
C VAL A 151 -11.16 12.50 21.53
N ARG A 152 -10.32 13.50 21.82
CA ARG A 152 -9.59 14.26 20.78
C ARG A 152 -8.74 13.34 19.91
N HIS A 153 -8.01 12.41 20.50
CA HIS A 153 -7.21 11.44 19.77
C HIS A 153 -8.08 10.57 18.86
N SER A 154 -9.19 10.04 19.38
CA SER A 154 -10.16 9.23 18.63
C SER A 154 -10.79 10.00 17.47
N VAL A 155 -11.22 11.25 17.67
CA VAL A 155 -11.75 12.12 16.61
C VAL A 155 -10.72 12.30 15.50
N ARG A 156 -9.50 12.75 15.85
CA ARG A 156 -8.43 13.01 14.88
C ARG A 156 -8.09 11.75 14.10
N SER A 157 -8.02 10.60 14.77
CA SER A 157 -7.80 9.31 14.13
C SER A 157 -8.94 8.98 13.14
N ARG A 158 -10.21 9.05 13.55
CA ARG A 158 -11.35 8.76 12.66
C ARG A 158 -11.52 9.74 11.50
N LEU A 159 -11.20 11.02 11.70
CA LEU A 159 -11.16 12.00 10.61
C LEU A 159 -10.05 11.69 9.60
N ARG A 160 -8.85 11.29 10.05
CA ARG A 160 -7.78 10.81 9.14
C ARG A 160 -8.20 9.56 8.36
N TRP A 161 -9.02 8.70 8.95
CA TRP A 161 -9.59 7.54 8.25
C TRP A 161 -10.54 7.94 7.12
N LEU A 162 -11.29 9.03 7.30
CA LEU A 162 -12.17 9.61 6.29
C LEU A 162 -11.43 10.47 5.24
N GLY A 163 -10.11 10.61 5.34
CA GLY A 163 -9.32 11.42 4.41
C GLY A 163 -9.30 12.92 4.72
N PHE A 164 -9.53 13.30 5.99
CA PHE A 164 -9.26 14.66 6.44
C PHE A 164 -7.81 14.86 6.85
N ALA A 165 -7.31 16.07 6.67
CA ALA A 165 -6.06 16.56 7.24
C ALA A 165 -6.31 17.81 8.11
N PRO A 166 -5.49 18.03 9.16
CA PRO A 166 -5.60 19.21 10.00
C PRO A 166 -5.12 20.46 9.24
N LEU A 167 -6.00 21.45 9.10
CA LEU A 167 -5.61 22.78 8.61
C LEU A 167 -5.22 23.69 9.79
N TYR A 168 -5.98 23.60 10.88
CA TYR A 168 -5.73 24.22 12.19
C TYR A 168 -6.05 23.21 13.30
N ASP A 169 -5.78 23.52 14.58
CA ASP A 169 -5.96 22.54 15.66
C ASP A 169 -7.38 21.98 15.76
N GLY A 170 -8.39 22.86 15.65
CA GLY A 170 -9.81 22.51 15.65
C GLY A 170 -10.49 22.52 14.28
N MET A 171 -9.75 22.64 13.17
CA MET A 171 -10.33 22.70 11.82
C MET A 171 -9.60 21.75 10.87
N TRP A 172 -10.37 20.82 10.32
CA TRP A 172 -9.90 19.74 9.47
C TRP A 172 -10.59 19.82 8.12
N VAL A 173 -9.86 19.53 7.04
CA VAL A 173 -10.36 19.66 5.67
C VAL A 173 -10.17 18.37 4.89
N SER A 174 -11.08 18.08 3.97
CA SER A 174 -11.00 16.97 3.02
C SER A 174 -11.59 17.39 1.68
N PRO A 175 -10.99 16.99 0.53
CA PRO A 175 -11.60 17.21 -0.78
C PRO A 175 -12.66 16.14 -1.12
N ARG A 176 -12.92 15.20 -0.21
CA ARG A 176 -13.88 14.09 -0.41
C ARG A 176 -15.27 14.49 0.11
N PRO A 177 -16.36 13.95 -0.45
CA PRO A 177 -17.73 14.20 0.01
C PRO A 177 -18.06 13.39 1.28
N VAL A 178 -17.33 13.66 2.37
CA VAL A 178 -17.36 12.87 3.63
C VAL A 178 -18.03 13.61 4.79
N ALA A 179 -18.91 14.56 4.49
CA ALA A 179 -19.60 15.36 5.49
C ALA A 179 -20.44 14.49 6.45
N GLU A 180 -21.29 13.61 5.91
CA GLU A 180 -22.16 12.76 6.74
C GLU A 180 -21.39 11.71 7.55
N PRO A 181 -20.38 11.01 6.99
CA PRO A 181 -19.46 10.21 7.79
C PRO A 181 -18.80 10.99 8.94
N ALA A 182 -18.37 12.24 8.72
CA ALA A 182 -17.75 13.06 9.76
C ALA A 182 -18.75 13.44 10.88
N ARG A 183 -20.00 13.79 10.53
CA ARG A 183 -21.07 14.04 11.52
C ARG A 183 -21.31 12.82 12.40
N ARG A 184 -21.36 11.62 11.80
CA ARG A 184 -21.49 10.36 12.56
C ARG A 184 -20.34 10.13 13.53
N VAL A 185 -19.10 10.40 13.11
CA VAL A 185 -17.92 10.33 13.99
C VAL A 185 -18.09 11.22 15.21
N PHE A 186 -18.54 12.47 15.03
CA PHE A 186 -18.77 13.38 16.14
C PHE A 186 -19.90 12.92 17.06
N ALA A 187 -21.02 12.45 16.50
CA ALA A 187 -22.15 11.94 17.26
C ALA A 187 -21.78 10.70 18.09
N GLU A 188 -21.09 9.74 17.50
CA GLU A 188 -20.65 8.50 18.16
C GLU A 188 -19.63 8.76 19.27
N LEU A 189 -18.81 9.82 19.15
CA LEU A 189 -17.83 10.20 20.16
C LEU A 189 -18.34 11.26 21.15
N GLY A 190 -19.62 11.66 21.06
CA GLY A 190 -20.24 12.63 21.97
C GLY A 190 -19.72 14.07 21.85
N VAL A 191 -19.19 14.46 20.68
CA VAL A 191 -18.61 15.80 20.46
C VAL A 191 -19.69 16.82 20.16
N LEU A 192 -20.17 17.52 21.20
CA LEU A 192 -21.26 18.49 21.09
C LEU A 192 -20.87 19.78 20.36
N ALA A 193 -19.66 20.30 20.60
CA ALA A 193 -19.16 21.51 19.96
C ALA A 193 -18.47 21.17 18.63
N SER A 194 -19.26 20.76 17.64
CA SER A 194 -18.79 20.43 16.30
C SER A 194 -19.70 20.97 15.19
N THR A 195 -19.09 21.30 14.05
CA THR A 195 -19.77 21.76 12.84
C THR A 195 -19.11 21.09 11.63
N VAL A 196 -19.92 20.54 10.74
CA VAL A 196 -19.46 20.04 9.44
C VAL A 196 -20.10 20.86 8.33
N LEU A 197 -19.28 21.37 7.42
CA LEU A 197 -19.67 22.26 6.33
C LEU A 197 -19.13 21.72 5.01
N THR A 198 -19.84 21.98 3.92
CA THR A 198 -19.32 21.81 2.57
C THR A 198 -19.16 23.19 1.96
N THR A 199 -17.97 23.51 1.47
CA THR A 199 -17.64 24.84 0.93
C THR A 199 -16.83 24.73 -0.36
N THR A 200 -16.76 25.82 -1.10
CA THR A 200 -15.78 26.03 -2.17
C THR A 200 -14.75 27.06 -1.70
N VAL A 201 -13.60 27.13 -2.37
CA VAL A 201 -12.61 28.20 -2.17
C VAL A 201 -12.77 29.20 -3.31
N ASP A 202 -12.76 30.50 -2.97
CA ASP A 202 -12.75 31.56 -3.98
C ASP A 202 -11.34 31.68 -4.58
N ALA A 203 -11.19 31.22 -5.83
CA ALA A 203 -9.92 31.26 -6.55
C ALA A 203 -9.35 32.68 -6.75
N ARG A 204 -10.15 33.73 -6.55
CA ARG A 204 -9.71 35.14 -6.63
C ARG A 204 -9.02 35.62 -5.36
N ARG A 205 -9.12 34.86 -4.26
CA ARG A 205 -8.52 35.21 -2.97
C ARG A 205 -7.25 34.40 -2.74
N SER A 206 -6.23 35.08 -2.25
CA SER A 206 -5.00 34.44 -1.76
C SER A 206 -5.09 34.38 -0.24
N ASP A 207 -5.63 33.27 0.26
CA ASP A 207 -5.60 33.00 1.70
C ASP A 207 -4.17 32.66 2.12
N PRO A 208 -3.66 33.17 3.26
CA PRO A 208 -2.31 32.85 3.73
C PRO A 208 -2.07 31.35 3.95
N ARG A 209 -3.15 30.60 4.21
CA ARG A 209 -3.11 29.14 4.40
C ARG A 209 -4.32 28.49 3.71
N PRO A 210 -4.22 28.16 2.40
CA PRO A 210 -5.30 27.50 1.68
C PRO A 210 -5.50 26.06 2.18
N PRO A 211 -6.65 25.40 1.93
CA PRO A 211 -6.91 24.03 2.39
C PRO A 211 -5.83 23.00 1.99
N MET A 212 -5.20 23.18 0.83
CA MET A 212 -4.10 22.33 0.36
C MET A 212 -2.88 22.34 1.29
N ALA A 213 -2.67 23.40 2.08
CA ALA A 213 -1.59 23.48 3.07
C ALA A 213 -1.79 22.53 4.27
N ALA A 214 -2.87 21.75 4.31
CA ALA A 214 -3.05 20.67 5.27
C ALA A 214 -2.21 19.42 4.92
N TRP A 215 -1.68 19.32 3.71
CA TRP A 215 -0.80 18.24 3.26
C TRP A 215 0.58 18.78 2.89
N ASP A 216 1.63 18.17 3.42
CA ASP A 216 2.98 18.34 2.89
C ASP A 216 3.22 17.28 1.81
N LEU A 217 3.31 17.74 0.57
CA LEU A 217 3.48 16.90 -0.61
C LEU A 217 4.94 16.85 -1.09
N THR A 218 5.86 17.54 -0.41
CA THR A 218 7.24 17.71 -0.87
C THR A 218 7.99 16.38 -0.92
N GLU A 219 7.98 15.63 0.19
CA GLU A 219 8.61 14.31 0.27
C GLU A 219 7.93 13.30 -0.67
N LEU A 220 6.60 13.36 -0.77
CA LEU A 220 5.84 12.46 -1.64
C LEU A 220 6.17 12.63 -3.12
N ARG A 221 6.39 13.88 -3.57
CA ARG A 221 6.88 14.15 -4.93
C ARG A 221 8.23 13.47 -5.16
N ALA A 222 9.17 13.66 -4.24
CA ALA A 222 10.51 13.09 -4.34
C ALA A 222 10.47 11.56 -4.38
N ASP A 223 9.62 10.92 -3.56
CA ASP A 223 9.40 9.47 -3.57
C ASP A 223 8.93 8.97 -4.95
N TYR A 224 8.00 9.69 -5.60
CA TYR A 224 7.52 9.34 -6.94
C TYR A 224 8.59 9.53 -8.01
N GLU A 225 9.33 10.64 -7.95
CA GLU A 225 10.40 10.95 -8.91
C GLU A 225 11.54 9.93 -8.79
N GLU A 226 11.92 9.54 -7.57
CA GLU A 226 12.86 8.45 -7.32
C GLU A 226 12.35 7.13 -7.90
N PHE A 227 11.10 6.76 -7.62
CA PHE A 227 10.51 5.54 -8.14
C PHE A 227 10.54 5.49 -9.68
N ILE A 228 10.20 6.59 -10.34
CA ILE A 228 10.25 6.69 -11.80
C ILE A 228 11.70 6.53 -12.29
N ALA A 229 12.64 7.28 -11.72
CA ALA A 229 14.04 7.25 -12.13
C ALA A 229 14.67 5.85 -11.99
N THR A 230 14.40 5.15 -10.87
CA THR A 230 14.93 3.81 -10.62
C THR A 230 14.33 2.75 -11.55
N ASN A 231 13.07 2.88 -11.95
CA ASN A 231 12.36 1.81 -12.65
C ASN A 231 12.14 2.07 -14.16
N ALA A 232 12.51 3.24 -14.69
CA ALA A 232 12.36 3.54 -16.12
C ALA A 232 13.15 2.58 -17.01
N GLY A 233 14.41 2.29 -16.68
CA GLY A 233 15.22 1.33 -17.44
C GLY A 233 14.67 -0.10 -17.35
N LEU A 234 14.09 -0.48 -16.20
CA LEU A 234 13.42 -1.77 -16.03
C LEU A 234 12.19 -1.88 -16.94
N ARG A 235 11.37 -0.82 -17.01
CA ARG A 235 10.21 -0.75 -17.91
C ARG A 235 10.62 -0.98 -19.35
N ASP A 236 11.64 -0.26 -19.82
CA ASP A 236 12.04 -0.29 -21.23
C ASP A 236 12.53 -1.69 -21.65
N ARG A 237 13.38 -2.31 -20.81
CA ARG A 237 13.82 -3.70 -21.01
C ARG A 237 12.67 -4.72 -20.96
N ALA A 238 11.72 -4.53 -20.03
CA ALA A 238 10.55 -5.41 -19.92
C ALA A 238 9.64 -5.30 -21.15
N LEU A 239 9.43 -4.10 -21.68
CA LEU A 239 8.63 -3.87 -22.88
C LEU A 239 9.32 -4.40 -24.15
N ALA A 240 10.65 -4.37 -24.20
CA ALA A 240 11.45 -4.96 -25.27
C ALA A 240 11.50 -6.51 -25.21
N GLY A 241 10.98 -7.13 -24.15
CA GLY A 241 11.01 -8.59 -23.96
C GLY A 241 12.39 -9.13 -23.58
N GLU A 242 13.29 -8.27 -23.08
CA GLU A 242 14.67 -8.62 -22.73
C GLU A 242 14.80 -9.29 -21.36
N ILE A 243 13.72 -9.32 -20.57
CA ILE A 243 13.70 -9.85 -19.21
C ILE A 243 12.88 -11.13 -19.19
N SER A 244 13.49 -12.23 -18.75
CA SER A 244 12.86 -13.56 -18.70
C SER A 244 13.28 -14.36 -17.46
N GLY A 245 12.70 -15.54 -17.28
CA GLY A 245 13.11 -16.49 -16.24
C GLY A 245 13.07 -15.92 -14.82
N ALA A 246 14.11 -16.21 -14.04
CA ALA A 246 14.23 -15.73 -12.66
C ALA A 246 14.29 -14.20 -12.57
N GLU A 247 14.96 -13.52 -13.51
CA GLU A 247 15.06 -12.06 -13.53
C GLU A 247 13.66 -11.42 -13.61
N ALA A 248 12.77 -11.97 -14.46
CA ALA A 248 11.41 -11.46 -14.58
C ALA A 248 10.62 -11.56 -13.27
N MET A 249 10.73 -12.70 -12.58
CA MET A 249 10.04 -12.91 -11.30
C MET A 249 10.60 -11.99 -10.22
N VAL A 250 11.92 -11.87 -10.11
CA VAL A 250 12.60 -11.01 -9.14
C VAL A 250 12.24 -9.54 -9.38
N ALA A 251 12.33 -9.09 -10.63
CA ALA A 251 11.99 -7.72 -11.00
C ALA A 251 10.52 -7.38 -10.73
N ARG A 252 9.59 -8.31 -11.03
CA ARG A 252 8.16 -8.10 -10.80
C ARG A 252 7.82 -7.96 -9.32
N VAL A 253 8.36 -8.84 -8.49
CA VAL A 253 8.15 -8.79 -7.02
C VAL A 253 8.88 -7.58 -6.42
N GLY A 254 10.08 -7.24 -6.92
CA GLY A 254 10.83 -6.06 -6.54
C GLY A 254 10.06 -4.76 -6.82
N LEU A 255 9.48 -4.63 -8.02
CA LEU A 255 8.65 -3.49 -8.41
C LEU A 255 7.42 -3.35 -7.50
N LEU A 256 6.75 -4.47 -7.19
CA LEU A 256 5.61 -4.49 -6.27
C LEU A 256 6.01 -4.05 -4.85
N ASN A 257 7.20 -4.46 -4.38
CA ASN A 257 7.74 -4.05 -3.09
C ASN A 257 8.15 -2.58 -3.06
N ALA A 258 8.68 -2.02 -4.15
CA ALA A 258 9.01 -0.61 -4.27
C ALA A 258 7.75 0.27 -4.26
N TRP A 259 6.65 -0.22 -4.86
CA TRP A 259 5.35 0.46 -4.91
C TRP A 259 4.62 0.49 -3.56
N TRP A 260 4.98 -0.37 -2.60
CA TRP A 260 4.29 -0.55 -1.32
C TRP A 260 4.20 0.69 -0.44
N ARG A 261 5.12 1.65 -0.61
CA ARG A 261 5.16 2.86 0.21
C ARG A 261 3.97 3.79 -0.08
N PHE A 262 3.52 3.86 -1.34
CA PHE A 262 2.57 4.87 -1.80
C PHE A 262 1.16 4.75 -1.20
N PRO A 263 0.53 3.56 -1.10
CA PRO A 263 -0.79 3.46 -0.48
C PRO A 263 -0.84 3.92 0.99
N SER A 264 0.31 3.91 1.67
CA SER A 264 0.43 4.45 3.02
C SER A 264 0.79 5.94 3.06
N SER A 265 1.64 6.44 2.17
CA SER A 265 2.13 7.82 2.23
C SER A 265 1.29 8.82 1.43
N ASP A 266 0.65 8.39 0.34
CA ASP A 266 -0.16 9.25 -0.51
C ASP A 266 -1.59 9.38 0.04
N PRO A 267 -2.07 10.59 0.35
CA PRO A 267 -3.46 10.85 0.74
C PRO A 267 -4.49 10.59 -0.37
N ASP A 268 -4.03 10.28 -1.58
CA ASP A 268 -4.83 10.02 -2.77
C ASP A 268 -5.77 11.20 -3.07
N LEU A 269 -5.20 12.41 -3.03
CA LEU A 269 -5.92 13.64 -3.35
C LEU A 269 -6.33 13.65 -4.84
N PRO A 270 -7.47 14.28 -5.19
CA PRO A 270 -7.82 14.49 -6.59
C PRO A 270 -6.71 15.15 -7.40
N LEU A 271 -6.52 14.74 -8.65
CA LEU A 271 -5.42 15.23 -9.50
C LEU A 271 -5.49 16.74 -9.73
N GLU A 272 -6.69 17.28 -9.79
CA GLU A 272 -7.01 18.69 -10.02
C GLU A 272 -6.51 19.60 -8.89
N LEU A 273 -6.27 19.04 -7.71
CA LEU A 273 -5.74 19.75 -6.55
C LEU A 273 -4.22 19.67 -6.43
N LEU A 274 -3.59 18.76 -7.19
CA LEU A 274 -2.16 18.56 -7.13
C LEU A 274 -1.43 19.62 -7.96
N PRO A 275 -0.20 19.99 -7.59
CA PRO A 275 0.62 20.89 -8.39
C PRO A 275 0.76 20.43 -9.84
N GLU A 276 1.02 21.38 -10.74
CA GLU A 276 1.31 21.03 -12.13
C GLU A 276 2.43 19.99 -12.24
N ARG A 277 2.35 19.14 -13.27
CA ARG A 277 3.31 18.05 -13.52
C ARG A 277 3.53 17.16 -12.29
N TRP A 278 2.45 16.83 -11.60
CA TRP A 278 2.49 15.88 -10.49
C TRP A 278 2.85 14.47 -11.00
N PRO A 279 3.86 13.78 -10.41
CA PRO A 279 4.44 12.57 -10.99
C PRO A 279 3.58 11.30 -10.81
N ARG A 280 2.53 11.32 -9.98
CA ARG A 280 1.72 10.14 -9.62
C ARG A 280 1.22 9.35 -10.84
N ARG A 281 0.69 10.06 -11.86
CA ARG A 281 0.16 9.42 -13.07
C ARG A 281 1.26 8.68 -13.83
N GLY A 282 2.38 9.35 -14.09
CA GLY A 282 3.52 8.73 -14.79
C GLY A 282 4.12 7.55 -14.00
N ALA A 283 4.22 7.68 -12.68
CA ALA A 283 4.66 6.58 -11.81
C ALA A 283 3.70 5.38 -11.88
N ARG A 284 2.38 5.63 -11.90
CA ARG A 284 1.37 4.57 -12.01
C ARG A 284 1.37 3.88 -13.37
N GLU A 285 1.53 4.64 -14.44
CA GLU A 285 1.65 4.14 -15.81
C GLU A 285 2.89 3.25 -15.94
N LEU A 286 4.05 3.75 -15.50
CA LEU A 286 5.30 2.99 -15.43
C LEU A 286 5.12 1.68 -14.66
N PHE A 287 4.51 1.74 -13.46
CA PHE A 287 4.21 0.54 -12.68
C PHE A 287 3.31 -0.43 -13.46
N ALA A 288 2.21 0.06 -14.07
CA ALA A 288 1.26 -0.78 -14.80
C ALA A 288 1.92 -1.56 -15.94
N GLU A 289 2.67 -0.84 -16.77
CA GLU A 289 3.31 -1.35 -17.98
C GLU A 289 4.39 -2.35 -17.62
N THR A 290 5.30 -1.97 -16.73
CA THR A 290 6.40 -2.83 -16.30
C THR A 290 5.87 -4.09 -15.63
N TYR A 291 4.95 -3.94 -14.67
CA TYR A 291 4.35 -5.06 -13.96
C TYR A 291 3.61 -5.99 -14.93
N GLY A 292 2.81 -5.43 -15.84
CA GLY A 292 2.07 -6.19 -16.85
C GLY A 292 2.96 -6.97 -17.81
N SER A 293 4.06 -6.39 -18.27
CA SER A 293 5.02 -6.99 -19.20
C SER A 293 5.86 -8.09 -18.55
N LEU A 294 6.23 -7.93 -17.29
CA LEU A 294 6.95 -8.97 -16.53
C LEU A 294 6.06 -10.16 -16.13
N GLY A 295 4.73 -10.02 -16.19
CA GLY A 295 3.77 -11.04 -15.75
C GLY A 295 3.94 -12.41 -16.41
N PRO A 296 3.83 -12.52 -17.76
CA PRO A 296 4.00 -13.79 -18.45
C PRO A 296 5.33 -14.51 -18.16
N PRO A 297 6.52 -13.88 -18.36
CA PRO A 297 7.79 -14.57 -18.12
C PRO A 297 8.02 -14.92 -16.65
N ALA A 298 7.54 -14.09 -15.71
CA ALA A 298 7.63 -14.41 -14.29
C ALA A 298 6.75 -15.61 -13.91
N ALA A 299 5.53 -15.69 -14.45
CA ALA A 299 4.65 -16.82 -14.21
C ALA A 299 5.22 -18.10 -14.81
N GLU A 300 5.79 -18.05 -16.02
CA GLU A 300 6.47 -19.20 -16.63
C GLU A 300 7.60 -19.73 -15.75
N HIS A 301 8.45 -18.85 -15.24
CA HIS A 301 9.52 -19.25 -14.31
C HIS A 301 8.98 -19.84 -13.01
N PHE A 302 7.93 -19.26 -12.44
CA PHE A 302 7.26 -19.80 -11.25
C PHE A 302 6.75 -21.22 -11.50
N ARG A 303 6.12 -21.48 -12.66
CA ARG A 303 5.69 -22.82 -13.08
C ARG A 303 6.86 -23.77 -13.24
N ALA A 304 7.95 -23.33 -13.87
CA ALA A 304 9.15 -24.14 -14.04
C ALA A 304 9.75 -24.57 -12.69
N ARG A 305 9.78 -23.67 -11.69
CA ARG A 305 10.18 -23.99 -10.31
C ARG A 305 9.25 -24.99 -9.63
N LEU A 306 7.94 -24.84 -9.80
CA LEU A 306 6.97 -25.80 -9.27
C LEU A 306 7.11 -27.19 -9.91
N ALA A 307 7.28 -27.25 -11.24
CA ALA A 307 7.30 -28.50 -11.99
C ALA A 307 8.43 -29.46 -11.58
N GLN A 308 9.52 -28.93 -11.01
CA GLN A 308 10.63 -29.73 -10.48
C GLN A 308 10.24 -30.61 -9.29
N THR A 309 9.18 -30.27 -8.56
CA THR A 309 8.77 -30.98 -7.34
C THR A 309 7.29 -31.34 -7.29
N ALA A 310 6.45 -30.68 -8.08
CA ALA A 310 5.03 -30.92 -8.22
C ALA A 310 4.55 -30.53 -9.64
N PRO A 311 4.81 -31.36 -10.66
CA PRO A 311 4.41 -31.10 -12.05
C PRO A 311 2.91 -30.84 -12.20
N ASP A 312 2.07 -31.56 -11.45
CA ASP A 312 0.61 -31.41 -11.53
C ASP A 312 0.10 -30.06 -11.01
N LEU A 313 0.86 -29.41 -10.14
CA LEU A 313 0.51 -28.10 -9.57
C LEU A 313 1.00 -26.93 -10.43
N ALA A 314 2.03 -27.14 -11.26
CA ALA A 314 2.61 -26.07 -12.06
C ALA A 314 1.60 -25.34 -12.96
N PRO A 315 0.69 -26.01 -13.70
CA PRO A 315 -0.29 -25.33 -14.55
C PRO A 315 -1.25 -24.39 -13.80
N LEU A 316 -1.41 -24.57 -12.48
CA LEU A 316 -2.34 -23.79 -11.67
C LEU A 316 -1.84 -22.39 -11.34
N ALA A 317 -0.53 -22.16 -11.42
CA ALA A 317 0.05 -20.83 -11.18
C ALA A 317 -0.34 -19.87 -12.31
N SER A 318 -0.67 -18.64 -11.94
CA SER A 318 -1.11 -17.59 -12.87
C SER A 318 -0.55 -16.24 -12.46
N TYR A 319 -0.89 -15.16 -13.16
CA TYR A 319 -0.51 -13.81 -12.75
C TYR A 319 -1.66 -12.83 -13.03
N GLN A 320 -1.64 -11.70 -12.35
CA GLN A 320 -2.61 -10.62 -12.57
C GLN A 320 -1.91 -9.37 -13.08
N ARG A 321 -2.56 -8.64 -13.98
CA ARG A 321 -2.14 -7.31 -14.42
C ARG A 321 -2.60 -6.26 -13.42
N ALA A 322 -2.04 -5.06 -13.54
CA ALA A 322 -2.35 -3.96 -12.63
C ALA A 322 -3.79 -3.43 -12.79
N ASP A 323 -4.45 -3.71 -13.90
CA ASP A 323 -5.87 -3.42 -14.18
C ASP A 323 -6.83 -4.48 -13.60
N GLY A 324 -6.31 -5.55 -12.98
CA GLY A 324 -7.09 -6.66 -12.44
C GLY A 324 -7.39 -7.77 -13.45
N SER A 325 -7.00 -7.62 -14.72
CA SER A 325 -7.12 -8.72 -15.69
C SER A 325 -6.17 -9.86 -15.32
N SER A 326 -6.65 -11.10 -15.41
CA SER A 326 -5.85 -12.30 -15.10
C SER A 326 -5.31 -12.89 -16.40
N GLY A 327 -4.00 -13.15 -16.45
CA GLY A 327 -3.37 -13.83 -17.58
C GLY A 327 -3.17 -15.30 -17.25
N THR A 328 -3.81 -16.19 -18.01
CA THR A 328 -3.38 -17.58 -18.13
C THR A 328 -2.75 -17.70 -19.50
N THR A 329 -1.41 -17.81 -19.58
CA THR A 329 -0.79 -18.28 -20.82
C THR A 329 -1.26 -19.72 -21.01
N ALA A 330 -2.30 -19.89 -21.84
CA ALA A 330 -2.65 -21.19 -22.38
C ALA A 330 -1.38 -21.71 -23.05
N GLY A 331 -0.83 -22.81 -22.51
CA GLY A 331 0.22 -23.54 -23.21
C GLY A 331 -0.29 -23.93 -24.61
N PRO A 332 0.60 -24.03 -25.61
CA PRO A 332 0.19 -24.46 -26.94
C PRO A 332 -0.53 -25.80 -26.81
N ALA A 333 -1.74 -25.89 -27.39
CA ALA A 333 -2.45 -27.15 -27.48
C ALA A 333 -1.53 -28.21 -28.10
N PRO A 334 -1.48 -29.44 -27.56
CA PRO A 334 -0.68 -30.49 -28.16
C PRO A 334 -1.17 -30.71 -29.60
N ARG A 335 -0.24 -30.66 -30.56
CA ARG A 335 -0.50 -31.06 -31.95
C ARG A 335 -0.58 -32.57 -32.06
#